data_AF-A0A3D5DJY9-F1
#
_entry.id   AF-A0A3D5DJY9-F1
#
_cell.length_a   1.000
_cell.length_b   1.000
_cell.length_c   1.000
_cell.angle_alpha   90.00
_cell.angle_beta   90.00
_cell.angle_gamma   90.00
#
_symmetry.space_group_name_H-M   'P 1'
#
loop_
_entity.id
_entity.type
_entity.pdbx_description
1 polymer ?
#
loop_
_entity_poly.entity_id
_entity_poly.type
_entity_poly.pdbx_seq_one_letter_code
_entity_poly.pdbx_strand_id
1 'polypeptide(L)' 'MTVDHGAPEPAYQQLAAILRARIANGEWRNGPLPSVKQLQQEHDVGRDTVLRAIDILRSEGLVFTVPRRGTYVSPDAK' A
#
# COMPACT_ATOMS: atom_id res chain seq x y z
N MET A 1 5.29 -11.36 0.15
CA MET A 1 6.53 -10.82 -0.42
C MET A 1 7.02 -9.75 0.55
N THR A 2 8.09 -10.04 1.29
CA THR A 2 8.66 -9.16 2.32
C THR A 2 9.52 -8.07 1.66
N VAL A 3 9.63 -6.91 2.31
CA VAL A 3 10.42 -5.77 1.80
C VAL A 3 11.89 -5.97 2.14
N ASP A 4 12.77 -5.87 1.15
CA ASP A 4 14.21 -6.07 1.29
C ASP A 4 14.89 -4.74 1.64
N HIS A 5 15.17 -4.55 2.93
CA HIS A 5 15.81 -3.34 3.46
C HIS A 5 17.31 -3.18 3.09
N GLY A 6 17.90 -4.19 2.44
CA GLY A 6 19.30 -4.18 1.97
C GLY A 6 19.46 -3.82 0.49
N ALA A 7 18.37 -3.64 -0.25
CA ALA A 7 18.42 -3.25 -1.65
C ALA A 7 18.69 -1.74 -1.79
N PRO A 8 19.26 -1.29 -2.92
CA PRO A 8 19.43 0.14 -3.21
C PRO A 8 18.09 0.88 -3.34
N GLU A 9 16.99 0.15 -3.56
CA GLU A 9 15.64 0.71 -3.61
C GLU A 9 15.07 0.86 -2.20
N PRO A 10 14.50 2.03 -1.86
CA PRO A 10 13.99 2.26 -0.52
C PRO A 10 12.73 1.42 -0.26
N ALA A 11 12.62 0.95 0.99
CA ALA A 11 11.56 0.05 1.46
C ALA A 11 10.12 0.50 1.11
N TYR A 12 9.87 1.81 1.06
CA TYR A 12 8.54 2.34 0.75
C TYR A 12 8.19 2.20 -0.73
N GLN A 13 9.17 2.25 -1.64
CA GLN A 13 8.95 2.02 -3.07
C GLN A 13 8.67 0.55 -3.34
N GLN A 14 9.42 -0.35 -2.70
CA GLN A 14 9.16 -1.78 -2.80
C GLN A 14 7.76 -2.14 -2.26
N LEU A 15 7.39 -1.61 -1.09
CA LEU A 15 6.06 -1.79 -0.54
C LEU A 15 4.97 -1.24 -1.46
N ALA A 16 5.16 -0.04 -2.02
CA ALA A 16 4.22 0.54 -2.97
C ALA A 16 4.06 -0.34 -4.22
N ALA A 17 5.16 -0.86 -4.77
CA ALA A 17 5.13 -1.76 -5.92
C ALA A 17 4.39 -3.08 -5.61
N ILE A 18 4.64 -3.68 -4.44
CA ILE A 18 3.94 -4.90 -3.99
C ILE A 18 2.44 -4.64 -3.85
N LEU A 19 2.06 -3.55 -3.18
CA LEU A 19 0.67 -3.17 -3.00
C LEU A 19 0.00 -2.85 -4.34
N ARG A 20 0.68 -2.12 -5.23
CA ARG A 20 0.21 -1.83 -6.59
C ARG A 20 -0.05 -3.11 -7.37
N ALA A 21 0.86 -4.08 -7.33
CA ALA A 21 0.68 -5.36 -8.00
C ALA A 21 -0.52 -6.14 -7.42
N ARG A 22 -0.70 -6.16 -6.10
CA ARG A 22 -1.84 -6.84 -5.44
C ARG A 22 -3.17 -6.14 -5.74
N ILE A 23 -3.18 -4.81 -5.79
CA ILE A 23 -4.32 -4.00 -6.23
C ILE A 23 -4.67 -4.32 -7.70
N ALA A 24 -3.68 -4.34 -8.59
CA ALA A 24 -3.86 -4.65 -10.01
C ALA A 24 -4.33 -6.10 -10.24
N ASN A 25 -3.91 -7.05 -9.39
CA ASN A 25 -4.43 -8.42 -9.38
C ASN A 25 -5.88 -8.51 -8.87
N GLY A 26 -6.44 -7.43 -8.33
CA GLY A 26 -7.80 -7.41 -7.81
C GLY A 26 -7.95 -8.04 -6.42
N GLU A 27 -6.85 -8.20 -5.67
CA GLU A 27 -6.88 -8.83 -4.34
C GLU A 27 -7.76 -8.05 -3.34
N TRP A 28 -7.85 -6.73 -3.51
CA TRP A 28 -8.69 -5.83 -2.71
C TRP A 28 -9.67 -5.02 -3.56
N ARG A 29 -10.14 -5.60 -4.66
CA ARG A 29 -11.06 -4.95 -5.60
C ARG A 29 -12.20 -4.28 -4.83
N ASN A 30 -12.28 -2.94 -4.88
CA ASN A 30 -13.26 -2.09 -4.18
C ASN A 30 -13.37 -2.28 -2.64
N GLY A 31 -12.42 -2.97 -2.02
CA GLY A 31 -12.40 -3.24 -0.60
C GLY A 31 -11.63 -2.20 0.22
N PRO A 32 -11.74 -2.28 1.56
CA PRO A 32 -10.85 -1.53 2.45
C PRO A 32 -9.43 -2.09 2.32
N LEU A 33 -8.46 -1.18 2.17
CA LEU A 33 -7.04 -1.52 2.26
C LEU A 33 -6.75 -1.97 3.71
N PRO A 34 -5.87 -2.97 3.92
CA PRO A 34 -5.37 -3.30 5.25
C PRO A 34 -4.85 -2.05 5.96
N SER A 35 -5.09 -1.99 7.27
CA SER A 35 -4.67 -0.86 8.08
C SER A 35 -3.15 -0.73 8.11
N VAL A 36 -2.65 0.48 8.35
CA VAL A 36 -1.21 0.75 8.46
C VAL A 36 -0.53 -0.28 9.39
N LYS A 37 -1.13 -0.55 10.55
CA LYS A 37 -0.62 -1.52 11.52
C LYS A 37 -0.57 -2.96 10.98
N GLN A 38 -1.53 -3.37 10.15
CA GLN A 38 -1.49 -4.69 9.51
C GLN A 38 -0.39 -4.77 8.46
N LEU A 39 -0.26 -3.73 7.62
CA LEU A 39 0.81 -3.66 6.62
C LEU A 39 2.20 -3.67 7.26
N GLN A 40 2.35 -3.00 8.41
CA GLN A 40 3.59 -3.05 9.20
C GLN A 40 3.92 -4.47 9.65
N GLN A 41 2.93 -5.22 10.15
CA GLN A 41 3.14 -6.58 10.63
C GLN A 41 3.34 -7.59 9.50
N GLU A 42 2.63 -7.43 8.39
CA GLU A 42 2.68 -8.36 7.26
C GLU A 42 3.98 -8.22 6.45
N HIS A 43 4.51 -7.01 6.33
CA HIS A 43 5.71 -6.72 5.55
C HIS A 43 6.95 -6.39 6.37
N ASP A 44 6.85 -6.40 7.71
CA ASP A 44 7.91 -6.00 8.65
C ASP A 44 8.53 -4.64 8.28
N VAL A 45 7.68 -3.62 8.21
CA VAL A 45 8.05 -2.26 7.77
C VAL A 45 7.68 -1.21 8.81
N GLY A 46 8.45 -0.12 8.81
CA GLY A 46 8.16 1.05 9.64
C GLY A 46 6.84 1.75 9.25
N ARG A 47 6.24 2.46 10.20
CA ARG A 47 5.00 3.21 9.98
C ARG A 47 5.15 4.24 8.86
N ASP A 48 6.25 4.99 8.87
CA ASP A 48 6.57 5.98 7.84
C ASP A 48 6.70 5.36 6.45
N THR A 49 7.29 4.16 6.36
CA THR A 49 7.41 3.39 5.12
C THR A 49 6.03 3.07 4.53
N VAL A 50 5.10 2.60 5.37
CA VAL A 50 3.72 2.32 4.96
C VAL A 50 2.99 3.59 4.53
N LEU A 51 3.11 4.66 5.32
CA LEU A 51 2.46 5.93 4.99
C LEU A 51 2.97 6.49 3.66
N ARG A 52 4.29 6.42 3.40
CA ARG A 52 4.90 6.82 2.12
C ARG A 52 4.41 5.95 0.96
N ALA A 53 4.32 4.64 1.15
CA ALA A 53 3.78 3.74 0.13
C ALA A 53 2.32 4.06 -0.21
N ILE A 54 1.48 4.29 0.81
CA ILE A 54 0.08 4.69 0.63
C ILE A 54 -0.01 6.04 -0.09
N ASP A 55 0.85 7.00 0.24
CA ASP A 55 0.86 8.32 -0.40
C ASP A 55 1.19 8.23 -1.91
N ILE A 56 2.13 7.36 -2.29
CA ILE A 56 2.44 7.06 -3.70
C ILE A 56 1.20 6.48 -4.40
N LEU A 57 0.62 5.42 -3.84
CA LEU A 57 -0.59 4.80 -4.40
C LEU A 57 -1.75 5.79 -4.49
N ARG A 58 -1.86 6.71 -3.54
CA ARG A 58 -2.87 7.77 -3.54
C ARG A 58 -2.61 8.79 -4.65
N SER A 59 -1.36 9.20 -4.85
CA SER A 59 -0.96 10.06 -5.98
C SER A 59 -1.19 9.40 -7.33
N GLU A 60 -1.02 8.08 -7.42
CA GLU A 60 -1.35 7.29 -8.62
C GLU A 60 -2.86 7.10 -8.82
N GLY A 61 -3.70 7.51 -7.86
CA GLY A 61 -5.14 7.33 -7.91
C GLY A 61 -5.60 5.89 -7.64
N LEU A 62 -4.72 5.00 -7.19
CA LEU A 62 -5.01 3.60 -6.92
C LEU A 62 -5.71 3.38 -5.57
N VAL A 63 -5.50 4.28 -4.62
CA VAL A 63 -6.17 4.24 -3.30
C VAL A 63 -6.66 5.62 -2.91
N PHE A 64 -7.68 5.67 -2.05
CA PHE A 64 -8.19 6.89 -1.47
C PHE A 64 -8.45 6.72 0.02
N THR A 65 -8.15 7.76 0.80
CA THR A 65 -8.38 7.75 2.25
C THR A 65 -9.70 8.42 2.56
N VAL A 66 -10.60 7.68 3.22
CA VAL A 66 -11.87 8.19 3.71
C VAL A 66 -11.73 8.57 5.18
N PRO A 67 -11.96 9.84 5.55
CA PRO A 67 -11.91 10.26 6.94
C PRO A 67 -12.89 9.43 7.79
N ARG A 68 -12.41 8.95 8.95
CA ARG A 68 -13.13 8.05 9.87
C ARG A 68 -13.44 6.63 9.35
N ARG A 69 -13.01 6.27 8.14
CA ARG A 69 -13.31 4.96 7.54
C ARG A 69 -12.08 4.16 7.10
N GLY A 70 -10.93 4.80 6.97
CA GLY A 70 -9.67 4.16 6.59
C GLY A 70 -9.31 4.39 5.12
N THR A 71 -8.42 3.58 4.59
CA THR A 71 -7.97 3.66 3.19
C THR A 71 -8.69 2.60 2.37
N TYR A 72 -9.15 2.95 1.17
CA TYR A 72 -9.89 2.08 0.26
C TYR A 72 -9.19 2.05 -1.09
N VAL A 73 -9.32 0.93 -1.80
CA VAL A 73 -8.80 0.80 -3.16
C VAL A 73 -9.76 1.46 -4.14
N SER A 74 -9.22 2.28 -5.03
CA SER A 74 -9.98 2.95 -6.08
C SER A 74 -10.61 1.94 -7.03
N PRO A 75 -11.89 2.12 -7.41
CA PRO A 75 -12.57 1.23 -8.34
C PRO A 75 -12.01 1.31 -9.77
N ASP A 76 -11.27 2.37 -10.08
CA ASP A 76 -10.64 2.62 -11.38
C ASP A 76 -9.20 2.07 -11.49
N ALA A 77 -8.67 1.44 -10.42
CA ALA A 77 -7.38 0.77 -10.48
C ALA A 77 -7.50 -0.46 -11.40
N LYS A 78 -7.12 -0.29 -12.67
CA LYS A 78 -7.25 -1.28 -13.74
C LYS A 78 -5.92 -1.57 -14.41
#